data_AF-A0ABD1AKN6-F1
#
_entry.id   AF-A0ABD1AKN6-F1
#
_cell.length_a   1.000
_cell.length_b   1.000
_cell.length_c   1.000
_cell.angle_alpha   90.00
_cell.angle_beta   90.00
_cell.angle_gamma   90.00
#
_symmetry.space_group_name_H-M   'P 1'
#
loop_
_entity.id
_entity.type
_entity.pdbx_description
1 polymer ?
#
loop_
_entity_poly.entity_id
_entity_poly.type
_entity_poly.pdbx_seq_one_letter_code
_entity_poly.pdbx_strand_id
1 'polypeptide(L)'
;MKELQGTDFWKLRRAYSPGVQEYIEAATFSKFCVSGTLCTLDEINATLLPLSDPSLEPLQINVLDYLLGLADLTGELMRMAIGRISDGEIEFAQRICQFVRQIHRELLLVVPKMDDSYDMKSKMEVMLQSVIKIENACFSVHVRGSEYIPLLGDDAPTSYLLGAADVE
;
A
#
# COMPACT_ATOMS: atom_id res chain seq x y z
N MET A 1 -2.61 23.66 -18.67
CA MET A 1 -3.91 23.14 -19.19
C MET A 1 -4.74 24.31 -19.65
N LYS A 2 -5.03 24.40 -20.96
CA LYS A 2 -5.91 25.46 -21.50
C LYS A 2 -7.38 25.05 -21.44
N GLU A 3 -7.67 23.76 -21.26
CA GLU A 3 -9.02 23.19 -21.34
C GLU A 3 -9.90 23.43 -20.11
N LEU A 4 -9.31 23.77 -18.96
CA LEU A 4 -10.03 23.99 -17.70
C LEU A 4 -10.34 25.47 -17.42
N GLN A 5 -9.96 26.39 -18.31
CA GLN A 5 -10.20 27.82 -18.10
C GLN A 5 -11.69 28.17 -18.20
N GLY A 6 -12.21 28.88 -17.20
CA GLY A 6 -13.55 29.49 -17.24
C GLY A 6 -14.73 28.53 -17.08
N THR A 7 -14.47 27.25 -16.78
CA THR A 7 -15.50 26.25 -16.47
C THR A 7 -15.46 25.90 -14.98
N ASP A 8 -16.64 25.63 -14.38
CA ASP A 8 -16.67 25.15 -12.99
C ASP A 8 -15.81 23.90 -12.88
N PHE A 9 -14.73 23.98 -12.09
CA PHE A 9 -13.75 22.90 -11.87
C PHE A 9 -14.41 21.55 -11.56
N TRP A 10 -15.53 21.59 -10.85
CA TRP A 10 -16.34 20.43 -10.45
C TRP A 10 -17.04 19.73 -11.63
N LYS A 11 -17.39 20.45 -12.70
CA LYS A 11 -18.08 19.88 -13.88
C LYS A 11 -17.16 19.00 -14.72
N LEU A 12 -15.87 19.31 -14.78
CA LEU A 12 -14.88 18.56 -15.55
C LEU A 12 -14.11 17.53 -14.72
N ARG A 13 -14.32 17.50 -13.40
CA ARG A 13 -13.60 16.61 -12.47
C ARG A 13 -13.65 15.15 -12.87
N ARG A 14 -14.83 14.65 -13.28
CA ARG A 14 -15.00 13.24 -13.69
C ARG A 14 -14.16 12.88 -14.92
N ALA A 15 -13.77 13.84 -15.74
CA ALA A 15 -12.97 13.62 -16.94
C ALA A 15 -11.47 13.42 -16.65
N TYR A 16 -10.93 14.06 -15.60
CA TYR A 16 -9.49 14.00 -15.30
C TYR A 16 -9.14 13.29 -13.98
N SER A 17 -10.10 13.10 -13.07
CA SER A 17 -9.87 12.46 -11.76
C SER A 17 -9.16 11.09 -11.87
N PRO A 18 -9.49 10.19 -12.81
CA PRO A 18 -8.75 8.94 -12.97
C PRO A 18 -7.26 9.14 -13.25
N GLY A 19 -6.91 10.05 -14.16
CA GLY A 19 -5.50 10.33 -14.48
C GLY A 19 -4.76 11.04 -13.35
N VAL A 20 -5.45 11.87 -12.57
CA VAL A 20 -4.89 12.49 -11.37
C VAL A 20 -4.62 11.45 -10.28
N GLN A 21 -5.52 10.49 -10.07
CA GLN A 21 -5.32 9.39 -9.12
C GLN A 21 -4.11 8.53 -9.50
N GLU A 22 -3.97 8.19 -10.79
CA GLU A 22 -2.83 7.43 -11.31
C GLU A 22 -1.50 8.19 -11.18
N TYR A 23 -1.51 9.50 -11.40
CA TYR A 23 -0.33 10.35 -11.14
C TYR A 23 0.07 10.34 -9.66
N ILE A 24 -0.90 10.43 -8.75
CA ILE A 24 -0.65 10.42 -7.30
C ILE A 24 -0.08 9.06 -6.86
N GLU A 25 -0.67 7.96 -7.35
CA GLU A 25 -0.14 6.61 -7.15
C GLU A 25 1.32 6.52 -7.59
N ALA A 26 1.62 6.94 -8.82
CA ALA A 26 2.99 6.90 -9.36
C ALA A 26 3.97 7.77 -8.57
N ALA A 27 3.59 9.00 -8.22
CA ALA A 27 4.44 9.94 -7.50
C ALA A 27 4.72 9.47 -6.06
N THR A 28 3.69 8.98 -5.36
CA THR A 28 3.83 8.46 -3.99
C THR A 28 4.61 7.15 -3.98
N PHE A 29 4.42 6.27 -4.97
CA PHE A 29 5.20 5.04 -5.14
C PHE A 29 6.67 5.33 -5.38
N SER A 30 6.98 6.25 -6.30
CA SER A 30 8.35 6.68 -6.58
C SER A 30 9.04 7.22 -5.33
N LYS A 31 8.37 8.10 -4.57
CA LYS A 31 8.93 8.63 -3.33
C LYS A 31 9.15 7.55 -2.29
N PHE A 32 8.20 6.62 -2.11
CA PHE A 32 8.39 5.50 -1.21
C PHE A 32 9.61 4.66 -1.60
N CYS A 33 9.81 4.37 -2.89
CA CYS A 33 10.97 3.62 -3.37
C CYS A 33 12.31 4.34 -3.11
N VAL A 34 12.33 5.67 -3.15
CA VAL A 34 13.55 6.47 -2.96
C VAL A 34 13.87 6.72 -1.48
N SER A 35 12.87 7.09 -0.68
CA SER A 35 13.08 7.55 0.70
C SER A 35 12.32 6.76 1.77
N GLY A 36 11.44 5.84 1.38
CA GLY A 36 10.61 5.08 2.32
C GLY A 36 9.51 5.91 3.00
N THR A 37 9.23 7.11 2.50
CA THR A 37 8.26 8.05 3.09
C THR A 37 7.09 8.33 2.15
N LEU A 38 5.94 8.72 2.71
CA LEU A 38 4.78 9.15 1.94
C LEU A 38 5.01 10.54 1.32
N CYS A 39 4.60 10.73 0.06
CA CYS A 39 4.55 12.06 -0.56
C CYS A 39 3.26 12.76 -0.15
N THR A 40 3.37 13.89 0.54
CA THR A 40 2.21 14.64 1.03
C THR A 40 1.51 15.39 -0.11
N LEU A 41 0.25 15.74 0.09
CA LEU A 41 -0.54 16.51 -0.89
C LEU A 41 0.14 17.84 -1.27
N ASP A 42 0.73 18.53 -0.30
CA ASP A 42 1.42 19.81 -0.54
C ASP A 42 2.68 19.61 -1.39
N GLU A 43 3.43 18.54 -1.15
CA GLU A 43 4.59 18.20 -1.96
C GLU A 43 4.21 17.85 -3.40
N ILE A 44 3.12 17.09 -3.60
CA ILE A 44 2.63 16.78 -4.95
C ILE A 44 2.09 18.04 -5.65
N ASN A 45 1.36 18.90 -4.96
CA ASN A 45 0.92 20.17 -5.55
C ASN A 45 2.12 21.07 -5.90
N ALA A 46 3.18 21.06 -5.07
CA ALA A 46 4.41 21.79 -5.35
C ALA A 46 5.13 21.29 -6.62
N THR A 47 5.06 19.98 -6.96
CA THR A 47 5.63 19.48 -8.22
C THR A 47 4.85 19.92 -9.45
N LEU A 48 3.58 20.32 -9.31
CA LEU A 48 2.75 20.82 -10.42
C LEU A 48 2.90 22.33 -10.67
N LEU A 49 3.37 23.11 -9.69
CA LEU A 49 3.55 24.56 -9.83
C LEU A 49 4.46 24.94 -11.01
N PRO A 50 5.64 24.32 -11.21
CA PRO A 50 6.53 24.70 -12.32
C PRO A 50 5.98 24.33 -13.71
N LEU A 51 5.00 23.42 -13.77
CA LEU A 51 4.35 22.99 -15.01
C LEU A 51 3.20 23.91 -15.41
N SER A 52 2.81 24.83 -14.53
CA SER A 52 1.73 25.76 -14.76
C SER A 52 2.23 27.01 -15.45
N ASP A 53 1.45 27.53 -16.40
CA ASP A 53 1.73 28.81 -17.04
C ASP A 53 1.58 29.92 -15.98
N PRO A 54 2.54 30.86 -15.85
CA PRO A 54 2.47 31.95 -14.87
C PRO A 54 1.21 32.82 -14.99
N SER A 55 0.54 32.80 -16.14
CA SER A 55 -0.71 33.52 -16.40
C SER A 55 -1.97 32.74 -15.98
N LEU A 56 -1.83 31.50 -15.52
CA LEU A 56 -2.93 30.60 -15.17
C LEU A 56 -2.87 30.21 -13.69
N GLU A 57 -4.04 29.96 -13.09
CA GLU A 57 -4.07 29.27 -11.80
C GLU A 57 -3.56 27.83 -11.97
N PRO A 58 -2.63 27.38 -11.11
CA PRO A 58 -2.08 26.04 -11.19
C PRO A 58 -3.14 24.99 -10.88
N LEU A 59 -3.00 23.81 -11.49
CA LEU A 59 -3.83 22.67 -11.15
C LEU A 59 -3.59 22.28 -9.69
N GLN A 60 -4.63 22.38 -8.87
CA GLN A 60 -4.58 21.94 -7.48
C GLN A 60 -5.29 20.59 -7.33
N ILE A 61 -4.53 19.58 -6.93
CA ILE A 61 -5.07 18.27 -6.57
C ILE A 61 -5.92 18.44 -5.31
N ASN A 62 -7.15 17.94 -5.37
CA ASN A 62 -8.04 17.94 -4.21
C ASN A 62 -7.76 16.74 -3.31
N VAL A 63 -8.20 16.87 -2.05
CA VAL A 63 -8.00 15.85 -1.01
C VAL A 63 -8.58 14.49 -1.42
N LEU A 64 -9.76 14.45 -2.06
CA LEU A 64 -10.41 13.20 -2.40
C LEU A 64 -9.62 12.41 -3.46
N ASP A 65 -9.17 13.05 -4.53
CA ASP A 65 -8.36 12.38 -5.56
C ASP A 65 -7.01 11.90 -4.98
N TYR A 66 -6.43 12.65 -4.04
CA TYR A 66 -5.25 12.22 -3.30
C TYR A 66 -5.47 10.98 -2.44
N LEU A 67 -6.56 10.94 -1.67
CA LEU A 67 -6.87 9.78 -0.84
C LEU A 67 -7.17 8.55 -1.71
N LEU A 68 -7.84 8.71 -2.85
CA LEU A 68 -8.13 7.61 -3.78
C LEU A 68 -6.85 7.06 -4.41
N GLY A 69 -5.95 7.92 -4.92
CA GLY A 69 -4.65 7.48 -5.44
C GLY A 69 -3.76 6.84 -4.37
N LEU A 70 -3.82 7.33 -3.12
CA LEU A 70 -3.12 6.72 -1.98
C LEU A 70 -3.67 5.33 -1.63
N ALA A 71 -4.97 5.10 -1.83
CA ALA A 71 -5.52 3.78 -1.63
C ALA A 71 -5.02 2.80 -2.71
N ASP A 72 -4.93 3.23 -3.97
CA ASP A 72 -4.37 2.41 -5.06
C ASP A 72 -2.89 2.11 -4.89
N LEU A 73 -2.09 3.07 -4.39
CA LEU A 73 -0.69 2.86 -4.00
C LEU A 73 -0.50 1.60 -3.14
N THR A 74 -1.42 1.32 -2.21
CA THR A 74 -1.27 0.16 -1.32
C THR A 74 -1.29 -1.17 -2.06
N GLY A 75 -2.00 -1.24 -3.19
CA GLY A 75 -2.01 -2.41 -4.07
C GLY A 75 -0.66 -2.62 -4.74
N GLU A 76 -0.04 -1.55 -5.25
CA GLU A 76 1.31 -1.61 -5.84
C GLU A 76 2.39 -1.94 -4.80
N LEU A 77 2.28 -1.36 -3.60
CA LEU A 77 3.16 -1.71 -2.49
C LEU A 77 3.03 -3.18 -2.10
N MET A 78 1.80 -3.73 -2.10
CA MET A 78 1.60 -5.17 -1.89
C MET A 78 2.25 -6.00 -3.00
N ARG A 79 2.08 -5.65 -4.28
CA ARG A 79 2.75 -6.34 -5.39
C ARG A 79 4.26 -6.34 -5.22
N MET A 80 4.84 -5.19 -4.87
CA MET A 80 6.27 -5.07 -4.58
C MET A 80 6.68 -5.93 -3.38
N ALA A 81 5.94 -5.91 -2.28
CA ALA A 81 6.25 -6.71 -1.10
C ALA A 81 6.27 -8.21 -1.40
N ILE A 82 5.32 -8.73 -2.19
CA ILE A 82 5.32 -10.14 -2.62
C ILE A 82 6.55 -10.47 -3.49
N GLY A 83 6.95 -9.57 -4.39
CA GLY A 83 8.19 -9.72 -5.16
C GLY A 83 9.42 -9.80 -4.25
N ARG A 84 9.51 -8.90 -3.27
CA ARG A 84 10.62 -8.84 -2.31
C ARG A 84 10.69 -10.05 -1.39
N ILE A 85 9.54 -10.60 -0.99
CA ILE A 85 9.48 -11.87 -0.27
C ILE A 85 10.05 -13.00 -1.13
N SER A 86 9.73 -13.01 -2.42
CA SER A 86 10.22 -14.02 -3.37
C SER A 86 11.73 -13.92 -3.59
N ASP A 87 12.29 -12.71 -3.51
CA ASP A 87 13.73 -12.43 -3.57
C ASP A 87 14.47 -12.72 -2.23
N GLY A 88 13.75 -13.10 -1.18
CA GLY A 88 14.30 -13.34 0.16
C GLY A 88 14.51 -12.07 1.00
N GLU A 89 14.09 -10.90 0.52
CA GLU A 89 14.17 -9.60 1.22
C GLU A 89 13.02 -9.40 2.22
N ILE A 90 12.90 -10.32 3.20
CA ILE A 90 11.75 -10.35 4.14
C ILE A 90 11.66 -9.08 5.00
N GLU A 91 12.79 -8.54 5.45
CA GLU A 91 12.80 -7.30 6.24
C GLU A 91 12.24 -6.11 5.46
N PHE A 92 12.54 -6.02 4.17
CA PHE A 92 12.00 -4.94 3.33
C PHE A 92 10.50 -5.10 3.11
N ALA A 93 10.03 -6.33 2.88
CA ALA A 93 8.61 -6.62 2.80
C ALA A 93 7.86 -6.28 4.11
N GLN A 94 8.47 -6.51 5.27
CA GLN A 94 7.91 -6.09 6.56
C GLN A 94 7.84 -4.56 6.68
N ARG A 95 8.85 -3.81 6.20
CA ARG A 95 8.77 -2.34 6.15
C ARG A 95 7.62 -1.86 5.27
N ILE A 96 7.42 -2.48 4.10
CA ILE A 96 6.28 -2.19 3.23
C ILE A 96 4.96 -2.50 3.96
N CYS A 97 4.86 -3.64 4.63
CA CYS A 97 3.68 -4.02 5.41
C CYS A 97 3.33 -2.98 6.48
N GLN A 98 4.34 -2.51 7.23
CA GLN A 98 4.16 -1.48 8.26
C GLN A 98 3.65 -0.16 7.66
N PHE A 99 4.22 0.24 6.52
CA PHE A 99 3.81 1.45 5.81
C PHE A 99 2.36 1.36 5.32
N VAL A 100 1.98 0.26 4.67
CA VAL A 100 0.61 0.05 4.19
C VAL A 100 -0.39 -0.02 5.35
N ARG A 101 -0.03 -0.70 6.45
CA ARG A 101 -0.84 -0.74 7.68
C ARG A 101 -1.07 0.65 8.27
N GLN A 102 -0.03 1.49 8.28
CA GLN A 102 -0.15 2.86 8.79
C GLN A 102 -1.14 3.65 7.94
N ILE A 103 -1.02 3.62 6.60
CA ILE A 103 -1.97 4.30 5.70
C ILE A 103 -3.40 3.82 5.96
N HIS A 104 -3.62 2.50 5.97
CA HIS A 104 -4.95 1.93 6.22
C HIS A 104 -5.54 2.37 7.57
N ARG A 105 -4.72 2.41 8.64
CA ARG A 105 -5.16 2.86 9.97
C ARG A 105 -5.59 4.33 9.96
N GLU A 106 -4.81 5.20 9.33
CA GLU A 106 -5.15 6.62 9.27
C GLU A 106 -6.41 6.85 8.43
N LEU A 107 -6.56 6.14 7.31
CA LEU A 107 -7.78 6.25 6.48
C LEU A 107 -9.02 5.74 7.20
N LEU A 108 -8.94 4.70 8.04
CA LEU A 108 -10.08 4.28 8.87
C LEU A 108 -10.68 5.41 9.73
N LEU A 109 -9.87 6.41 10.12
CA LEU A 109 -10.32 7.58 10.89
C LEU A 109 -10.94 8.68 10.02
N VAL A 110 -10.54 8.75 8.75
CA VAL A 110 -10.93 9.80 7.80
C VAL A 110 -12.17 9.41 7.01
N VAL A 111 -12.22 8.20 6.47
CA VAL A 111 -13.27 7.73 5.55
C VAL A 111 -14.70 7.87 6.12
N PRO A 112 -14.98 7.58 7.40
CA PRO A 112 -16.31 7.77 7.97
C PRO A 112 -16.81 9.22 8.00
N LYS A 113 -15.89 10.19 7.88
CA LYS A 113 -16.20 11.63 7.90
C LYS A 113 -16.36 12.22 6.50
N MET A 114 -16.23 11.42 5.45
CA MET A 114 -16.33 11.87 4.06
C MET A 114 -17.78 11.81 3.58
N ASP A 115 -18.27 12.90 2.99
CA ASP A 115 -19.65 13.01 2.49
C ASP A 115 -19.95 12.04 1.33
N ASP A 116 -18.95 11.76 0.47
CA ASP A 116 -19.04 10.82 -0.65
C ASP A 116 -17.95 9.74 -0.51
N SER A 117 -18.25 8.71 0.27
CA SER A 117 -17.31 7.64 0.64
C SER A 117 -17.50 6.33 -0.15
N TYR A 118 -18.35 6.29 -1.18
CA TYR A 118 -18.68 5.03 -1.86
C TYR A 118 -17.43 4.38 -2.48
N ASP A 119 -16.71 5.12 -3.32
CA ASP A 119 -15.47 4.64 -3.94
C ASP A 119 -14.45 4.27 -2.87
N MET A 120 -14.34 5.11 -1.84
CA MET A 120 -13.40 4.91 -0.76
C MET A 120 -13.68 3.65 0.08
N LYS A 121 -14.95 3.27 0.29
CA LYS A 121 -15.28 2.02 1.00
C LYS A 121 -14.72 0.80 0.28
N SER A 122 -14.93 0.72 -1.04
CA SER A 122 -14.40 -0.37 -1.86
C SER A 122 -12.87 -0.39 -1.85
N LYS A 123 -12.24 0.78 -1.93
CA LYS A 123 -10.78 0.92 -1.82
C LYS A 123 -10.27 0.47 -0.45
N MET A 124 -10.95 0.82 0.64
CA MET A 124 -10.58 0.39 2.00
C MET A 124 -10.62 -1.14 2.15
N GLU A 125 -11.62 -1.80 1.56
CA GLU A 125 -11.67 -3.27 1.54
C GLU A 125 -10.48 -3.87 0.77
N VAL A 126 -10.13 -3.31 -0.40
CA VAL A 126 -8.98 -3.75 -1.19
C VAL A 126 -7.65 -3.48 -0.47
N MET A 127 -7.53 -2.35 0.23
CA MET A 127 -6.37 -2.02 1.06
C MET A 127 -6.19 -3.03 2.19
N LEU A 128 -7.27 -3.41 2.88
CA LEU A 128 -7.24 -4.44 3.93
C LEU A 128 -6.78 -5.78 3.35
N GLN A 129 -7.30 -6.18 2.19
CA GLN A 129 -6.82 -7.39 1.51
C GLN A 129 -5.35 -7.31 1.13
N SER A 130 -4.86 -6.12 0.76
CA SER A 130 -3.45 -5.90 0.46
C SER A 130 -2.57 -6.10 1.69
N VAL A 131 -2.97 -5.57 2.86
CA VAL A 131 -2.29 -5.83 4.14
C VAL A 131 -2.24 -7.33 4.45
N ILE A 132 -3.40 -8.00 4.41
CA ILE A 132 -3.53 -9.43 4.75
C ILE A 132 -2.61 -10.28 3.86
N LYS A 133 -2.52 -9.97 2.57
CA LYS A 133 -1.64 -10.69 1.63
C LYS A 133 -0.18 -10.58 2.02
N ILE A 134 0.29 -9.38 2.38
CA ILE A 134 1.69 -9.18 2.78
C ILE A 134 1.97 -9.91 4.10
N GLU A 135 1.08 -9.77 5.09
CA GLU A 135 1.23 -10.41 6.41
C GLU A 135 1.27 -11.95 6.30
N ASN A 136 0.35 -12.53 5.54
CA ASN A 136 0.31 -13.98 5.33
C ASN A 136 1.56 -14.49 4.60
N ALA A 137 2.06 -13.75 3.61
CA ALA A 137 3.27 -14.13 2.90
C ALA A 137 4.51 -14.08 3.83
N CYS A 138 4.66 -13.01 4.61
CA CYS A 138 5.72 -12.89 5.61
C CYS A 138 5.63 -14.02 6.66
N PHE A 139 4.43 -14.29 7.17
CA PHE A 139 4.18 -15.36 8.13
C PHE A 139 4.55 -16.74 7.56
N SER A 140 4.11 -17.03 6.34
CA SER A 140 4.39 -18.33 5.70
C SER A 140 5.88 -18.57 5.51
N VAL A 141 6.65 -17.56 5.11
CA VAL A 141 8.12 -17.68 5.00
C VAL A 141 8.77 -17.84 6.36
N HIS A 142 8.32 -17.09 7.37
CA HIS A 142 8.86 -17.20 8.73
C HIS A 142 8.66 -18.59 9.34
N VAL A 143 7.47 -19.17 9.19
CA VAL A 143 7.18 -20.54 9.68
C VAL A 143 8.10 -21.55 9.01
N ARG A 144 8.19 -21.52 7.67
CA ARG A 144 9.05 -22.44 6.91
C ARG A 144 10.53 -22.29 7.27
N GLY A 145 11.00 -21.06 7.48
CA GLY A 145 12.38 -20.79 7.90
C GLY A 145 12.69 -21.23 9.34
N SER A 146 11.65 -21.51 10.13
CA SER A 146 11.77 -21.96 11.52
C SER A 146 11.60 -23.47 11.69
N GLU A 147 11.34 -24.20 10.59
CA GLU A 147 11.22 -25.66 10.61
C GLU A 147 12.60 -26.29 10.87
N TYR A 148 12.67 -27.15 11.89
CA TYR A 148 13.84 -27.99 12.11
C TYR A 148 13.86 -29.10 11.06
N ILE A 149 14.85 -29.09 10.17
CA ILE A 149 15.12 -30.18 9.25
C ILE A 149 16.21 -31.04 9.89
N PRO A 150 15.89 -32.25 10.40
CA PRO A 150 16.93 -33.18 10.84
C PRO A 150 17.87 -33.43 9.67
N LEU A 151 19.18 -33.27 9.88
CA LEU A 151 20.19 -33.59 8.88
C LEU A 151 19.96 -35.04 8.42
N LEU A 152 19.58 -35.21 7.15
CA LEU A 152 19.55 -36.52 6.49
C LEU A 152 20.99 -37.05 6.46
N GLY A 153 21.37 -37.81 7.49
CA GLY A 153 22.71 -38.38 7.63
C GLY A 153 23.13 -38.82 9.02
N ASP A 154 22.41 -38.46 10.09
CA ASP A 154 22.72 -38.98 11.43
C ASP A 154 21.63 -39.99 11.85
N ASP A 155 22.01 -41.28 11.87
CA ASP A 155 21.25 -42.40 12.43
C ASP A 155 21.08 -42.24 13.95
N ALA A 156 20.41 -41.17 14.39
CA ALA A 156 20.03 -40.99 15.78
C ALA A 156 18.58 -41.50 15.95
N PRO A 157 18.33 -42.46 16.85
CA PRO A 157 16.98 -42.97 17.07
C PRO A 157 16.15 -41.83 17.66
N THR A 158 15.21 -41.34 16.87
CA THR A 158 14.27 -40.34 17.30
C THR A 158 13.28 -40.99 18.27
N SER A 159 13.60 -40.98 19.55
CA SER A 159 12.64 -41.25 20.63
C SER A 159 11.70 -40.05 20.74
N TYR A 160 10.78 -39.94 19.80
CA TYR A 160 9.60 -39.11 20.00
C TYR A 160 8.77 -39.77 21.10
N LEU A 161 8.61 -39.04 22.19
CA LEU A 161 7.64 -39.24 23.26
C LEU A 161 6.28 -39.66 22.68
N LEU A 162 6.10 -40.96 22.53
CA LEU A 162 4.78 -41.56 22.45
C LEU A 162 4.18 -41.34 23.83
N GLY A 163 3.15 -40.50 23.90
CA GLY A 163 2.33 -40.35 25.09
C GLY A 163 1.74 -41.70 25.48
N ALA A 164 2.48 -42.45 26.29
CA ALA A 164 1.96 -43.57 27.05
C ALA A 164 1.32 -42.99 28.31
N ALA A 165 0.08 -42.53 28.18
CA ALA A 165 -0.83 -42.46 29.30
C ALA A 165 -1.78 -43.66 29.17
N ASP A 166 -1.26 -44.83 29.53
CA ASP A 166 -2.04 -46.00 29.91
C ASP A 166 -1.29 -46.67 31.07
N VAL A 167 -1.68 -46.31 32.31
CA VAL A 167 -1.48 -47.15 33.49
C VAL A 167 -2.68 -46.91 34.43
N GLU A 168 -3.49 -47.97 34.54
CA GLU A 168 -4.44 -48.41 35.59
C GLU A 168 -5.12 -47.39 36.53
#